data_AF-A0A9D2FFC7-F1
#
_entry.id   AF-A0A9D2FFC7-F1
#
_cell.length_a   1.000
_cell.length_b   1.000
_cell.length_c   1.000
_cell.angle_alpha   90.00
_cell.angle_beta   90.00
_cell.angle_gamma   90.00
#
_symmetry.space_group_name_H-M   'P 1'
#
loop_
_entity.id
_entity.type
_entity.pdbx_description
1 polymer ?
#
loop_
_entity_poly.entity_id
_entity_poly.type
_entity_poly.pdbx_seq_one_letter_code
_entity_poly.pdbx_strand_id
1 'polypeptide(L)'
;MSRLEEFVSLLTGRFNNDAQYQEKQKEGLSFPYAEHVNTVCNQKINGLPADFAGVFMVEESYYTTASAQSGAERKFHTSASHHLFLFTEEPEGIRLTSYELPQGYTKDNFVYDQIGRLDYASLQPSAKFTPALYVERDGVWEGGSVSQFTPTLKFTLWERFSSEGLEVSESMEMNGRPTFGYGEPILYKRAADPAQ
;
A
#
# COMPACT_ATOMS: atom_id res chain seq x y z
N MET A 1 -21.14 -2.38 -11.75
CA MET A 1 -20.19 -2.82 -10.71
C MET A 1 -20.66 -2.23 -9.39
N SER A 2 -20.34 -2.84 -8.26
CA SER A 2 -20.50 -2.19 -6.95
C SER A 2 -19.46 -1.07 -6.78
N ARG A 3 -19.65 -0.17 -5.80
CA ARG A 3 -18.65 0.86 -5.48
C ARG A 3 -17.31 0.22 -5.08
N LEU A 4 -17.38 -0.89 -4.34
CA LEU A 4 -16.21 -1.68 -3.99
C LEU A 4 -15.48 -2.26 -5.21
N GLU A 5 -16.21 -2.81 -6.18
CA GLU A 5 -15.61 -3.34 -7.42
C GLU A 5 -14.92 -2.24 -8.23
N GLU A 6 -15.55 -1.07 -8.35
CA GLU A 6 -14.97 0.10 -9.04
C GLU A 6 -13.68 0.57 -8.33
N PHE A 7 -13.73 0.73 -7.01
CA PHE A 7 -12.57 1.10 -6.20
C PHE A 7 -11.42 0.09 -6.33
N VAL A 8 -11.70 -1.21 -6.18
CA VAL A 8 -10.69 -2.27 -6.30
C VAL A 8 -10.09 -2.33 -7.70
N SER A 9 -10.86 -2.02 -8.75
CA SER A 9 -10.35 -1.98 -10.12
C SER A 9 -9.27 -0.91 -10.33
N LEU A 10 -9.39 0.23 -9.63
CA LEU A 10 -8.38 1.29 -9.65
C LEU A 10 -7.07 0.85 -8.99
N LEU A 11 -7.17 0.04 -7.92
CA LEU A 11 -6.04 -0.40 -7.12
C LEU A 11 -5.36 -1.66 -7.63
N THR A 12 -6.05 -2.52 -8.38
CA THR A 12 -5.49 -3.81 -8.83
C THR A 12 -4.53 -3.60 -9.99
N GLY A 13 -3.35 -4.22 -9.94
CA GLY A 13 -2.33 -4.16 -11.00
C GLY A 13 -0.95 -3.77 -10.49
N ARG A 14 -0.06 -3.40 -11.43
CA ARG A 14 1.30 -2.94 -11.14
C ARG A 14 1.38 -1.43 -11.27
N PHE A 15 2.07 -0.80 -10.33
CA PHE A 15 2.25 0.65 -10.31
C PHE A 15 3.66 1.01 -9.89
N ASN A 16 4.22 2.08 -10.45
CA ASN A 16 5.50 2.62 -10.02
C ASN A 16 5.53 4.16 -10.16
N ASN A 17 6.51 4.78 -9.51
CA ASN A 17 6.71 6.22 -9.56
C ASN A 17 7.86 6.65 -10.49
N ASP A 18 8.21 5.86 -11.53
CA ASP A 18 9.41 6.09 -12.35
C ASP A 18 9.47 7.54 -12.86
N ALA A 19 8.37 8.07 -13.41
CA ALA A 19 8.30 9.45 -13.90
C ALA A 19 8.70 10.48 -12.82
N GLN A 20 8.10 10.40 -11.63
CA GLN A 20 8.41 11.27 -10.49
C GLN A 20 9.86 11.05 -10.04
N TYR A 21 10.31 9.81 -9.93
CA TYR A 21 11.66 9.47 -9.52
C TYR A 21 12.70 10.09 -10.46
N GLN A 22 12.54 9.99 -11.78
CA GLN A 22 13.45 10.59 -12.76
C GLN A 22 13.50 12.11 -12.66
N GLU A 23 12.37 12.78 -12.39
CA GLU A 23 12.32 14.22 -12.15
C GLU A 23 13.12 14.61 -10.90
N LYS A 24 12.89 13.92 -9.79
CA LYS A 24 13.63 14.15 -8.53
C LYS A 24 15.13 13.89 -8.68
N GLN A 25 15.53 12.88 -9.45
CA GLN A 25 16.94 12.63 -9.75
C GLN A 25 17.58 13.77 -10.55
N LYS A 26 16.87 14.36 -11.52
CA LYS A 26 17.37 15.52 -12.29
C LYS A 26 17.54 16.76 -11.42
N GLU A 27 16.68 16.93 -10.41
CA GLU A 27 16.77 18.00 -9.41
C GLU A 27 17.83 17.74 -8.32
N GLY A 28 18.46 16.56 -8.32
CA GLY A 28 19.42 16.15 -7.29
C GLY A 28 18.79 15.88 -5.93
N LEU A 29 17.47 15.66 -5.88
CA LEU A 29 16.73 15.37 -4.65
C LEU A 29 16.77 13.87 -4.33
N SER A 30 16.94 13.56 -3.05
CA SER A 30 16.84 12.19 -2.56
C SER A 30 15.36 11.80 -2.43
N PHE A 31 14.87 11.00 -3.37
CA PHE A 31 13.51 10.48 -3.40
C PHE A 31 13.55 8.97 -3.74
N PRO A 32 12.69 8.12 -3.14
CA PRO A 32 12.70 6.69 -3.43
C PRO A 32 12.14 6.41 -4.83
N TYR A 33 12.68 5.37 -5.46
CA TYR A 33 11.90 4.64 -6.47
C TYR A 33 10.99 3.66 -5.73
N ALA A 34 9.72 3.59 -6.09
CA ALA A 34 8.73 2.79 -5.39
C ALA A 34 7.82 2.04 -6.38
N GLU A 35 7.47 0.81 -6.04
CA GLU A 35 6.58 -0.06 -6.81
C GLU A 35 5.54 -0.72 -5.90
N HIS A 36 4.32 -0.85 -6.41
CA HIS A 36 3.25 -1.65 -5.83
C HIS A 36 2.75 -2.68 -6.83
N VAL A 37 2.58 -3.92 -6.37
CA VAL A 37 1.84 -4.97 -7.09
C VAL A 37 0.65 -5.39 -6.23
N ASN A 38 -0.54 -5.06 -6.70
CA ASN A 38 -1.78 -5.22 -5.97
C ASN A 38 -2.62 -6.32 -6.61
N THR A 39 -2.83 -7.41 -5.86
CA THR A 39 -3.52 -8.59 -6.38
C THR A 39 -4.64 -9.02 -5.43
N VAL A 40 -5.87 -9.05 -5.95
CA VAL A 40 -7.02 -9.63 -5.24
C VAL A 40 -6.73 -11.10 -4.91
N CYS A 41 -6.96 -11.50 -3.67
CA CYS A 41 -6.55 -12.81 -3.18
C CYS A 41 -7.65 -13.64 -2.49
N ASN A 42 -8.92 -13.24 -2.54
CA ASN A 42 -10.05 -14.01 -1.99
C ASN A 42 -10.03 -15.48 -2.41
N GLN A 43 -9.70 -15.77 -3.66
CA GLN A 43 -9.56 -17.12 -4.21
C GLN A 43 -8.52 -17.95 -3.46
N LYS A 44 -7.48 -17.34 -2.88
CA LYS A 44 -6.45 -17.99 -2.06
C LYS A 44 -6.86 -18.16 -0.60
N ILE A 45 -8.05 -17.75 -0.19
CA ILE A 45 -8.52 -17.83 1.19
C ILE A 45 -9.61 -18.91 1.30
N ASN A 46 -9.33 -19.95 2.07
CA ASN A 46 -10.28 -20.99 2.43
C ASN A 46 -11.20 -20.51 3.56
N GLY A 47 -12.43 -21.02 3.59
CA GLY A 47 -13.36 -20.78 4.69
C GLY A 47 -14.02 -19.39 4.69
N LEU A 48 -13.93 -18.63 3.59
CA LEU A 48 -14.72 -17.41 3.43
C LEU A 48 -16.23 -17.74 3.44
N PRO A 49 -17.06 -16.93 4.12
CA PRO A 49 -18.51 -17.03 4.03
C PRO A 49 -19.01 -16.96 2.58
N ALA A 50 -20.10 -17.66 2.26
CA ALA A 50 -20.66 -17.69 0.91
C ALA A 50 -21.15 -16.29 0.44
N ASP A 51 -21.54 -15.45 1.39
CA ASP A 51 -22.02 -14.09 1.23
C ASP A 51 -20.97 -13.04 1.64
N PHE A 52 -19.68 -13.42 1.67
CA PHE A 52 -18.61 -12.52 2.08
C PHE A 52 -18.53 -11.27 1.17
N ALA A 53 -18.93 -10.12 1.71
CA ALA A 53 -19.02 -8.84 1.00
C ALA A 53 -17.74 -7.99 1.16
N GLY A 54 -16.58 -8.60 0.91
CA GLY A 54 -15.29 -7.92 1.02
C GLY A 54 -14.26 -8.45 0.03
N VAL A 55 -13.24 -7.64 -0.24
CA VAL A 55 -12.14 -7.99 -1.13
C VAL A 55 -10.83 -7.94 -0.37
N PHE A 56 -10.21 -9.10 -0.20
CA PHE A 56 -8.84 -9.22 0.25
C PHE A 56 -7.87 -8.96 -0.89
N MET A 57 -6.79 -8.25 -0.58
CA MET A 57 -5.74 -7.89 -1.52
C MET A 57 -4.37 -8.11 -0.87
N VAL A 58 -3.49 -8.79 -1.59
CA VAL A 58 -2.05 -8.74 -1.30
C VAL A 58 -1.48 -7.51 -1.99
N GLU A 59 -0.88 -6.62 -1.22
CA GLU A 59 -0.07 -5.51 -1.73
C GLU A 59 1.40 -5.87 -1.55
N GLU A 60 2.14 -5.91 -2.65
CA GLU A 60 3.59 -6.08 -2.65
C GLU A 60 4.27 -4.74 -2.89
N SER A 61 4.79 -4.13 -1.83
CA SER A 61 5.46 -2.82 -1.89
C SER A 61 6.97 -2.95 -1.89
N TYR A 62 7.65 -2.29 -2.83
CA TYR A 62 9.11 -2.25 -2.96
C TYR A 62 9.59 -0.80 -2.98
N TYR A 63 10.57 -0.47 -2.13
CA TYR A 63 11.15 0.87 -2.05
C TYR A 63 12.65 0.79 -2.24
N THR A 64 13.15 1.43 -3.29
CA THR A 64 14.58 1.51 -3.61
C THR A 64 15.10 2.90 -3.25
N THR A 65 16.05 2.93 -2.32
CA THR A 65 16.73 4.16 -1.88
C THR A 65 18.22 4.09 -2.21
N ALA A 66 18.82 5.24 -2.51
CA ALA A 66 20.26 5.36 -2.66
C ALA A 66 20.86 5.89 -1.36
N SER A 67 21.84 5.18 -0.79
CA SER A 67 22.62 5.73 0.31
C SER A 67 23.75 6.60 -0.23
N ALA A 68 23.89 7.82 0.30
CA ALA A 68 25.03 8.67 0.02
C ALA A 68 26.20 8.23 0.91
N GLN A 69 27.16 7.50 0.37
CA GLN A 69 28.50 7.42 0.97
C GLN A 69 29.38 8.47 0.30
N SER A 70 29.97 9.36 1.11
CA SER A 70 30.90 10.38 0.63
C SER A 70 32.08 9.73 -0.10
N GLY A 71 32.19 9.93 -1.41
CA GLY A 71 33.35 9.55 -2.22
C GLY A 71 33.35 8.15 -2.83
N ALA A 72 32.27 7.38 -2.74
CA ALA A 72 32.13 6.07 -3.40
C ALA A 72 30.80 5.95 -4.17
N GLU A 73 30.72 5.00 -5.10
CA GLU A 73 29.55 4.72 -5.95
C GLU A 73 28.23 4.70 -5.17
N ARG A 74 27.15 5.20 -5.78
CA ARG A 74 25.80 5.14 -5.19
C ARG A 74 25.40 3.68 -4.97
N LYS A 75 25.24 3.28 -3.70
CA LYS A 75 24.71 1.96 -3.36
C LYS A 75 23.20 2.05 -3.21
N PHE A 76 22.49 1.31 -4.07
CA PHE A 76 21.05 1.16 -4.02
C PHE A 76 20.68 0.03 -3.04
N HIS A 77 19.63 0.25 -2.28
CA HIS A 77 19.03 -0.75 -1.41
C HIS A 77 17.52 -0.76 -1.63
N THR A 78 16.98 -1.94 -1.92
CA THR A 78 15.54 -2.17 -2.05
C THR A 78 15.04 -2.89 -0.81
N SER A 79 14.02 -2.31 -0.17
CA SER A 79 13.29 -2.94 0.94
C SER A 79 11.88 -3.32 0.51
N ALA A 80 11.41 -4.48 0.95
CA ALA A 80 10.04 -4.94 0.77
C ALA A 80 9.19 -4.64 2.01
N SER A 81 7.92 -4.26 1.80
CA SER A 81 6.93 -4.17 2.88
C SER A 81 5.57 -4.62 2.38
N HIS A 82 5.41 -5.93 2.26
CA HIS A 82 4.16 -6.52 1.79
C HIS A 82 3.07 -6.51 2.86
N HIS A 83 1.82 -6.36 2.44
CA HIS A 83 0.65 -6.26 3.32
C HIS A 83 -0.51 -7.15 2.83
N LEU A 84 -1.36 -7.55 3.78
CA LEU A 84 -2.68 -8.09 3.50
C LEU A 84 -3.71 -7.04 3.91
N PHE A 85 -4.51 -6.60 2.94
CA PHE A 85 -5.61 -5.66 3.17
C PHE A 85 -6.95 -6.31 2.90
N LEU A 86 -7.97 -5.84 3.61
CA LEU A 86 -9.38 -6.10 3.33
C LEU A 86 -10.08 -4.78 3.02
N PHE A 87 -10.76 -4.73 1.89
CA PHE A 87 -11.66 -3.66 1.50
C PHE A 87 -13.11 -4.09 1.70
N THR A 88 -13.89 -3.28 2.40
CA THR A 88 -15.34 -3.48 2.61
C THR A 88 -16.09 -2.21 2.28
N GLU A 89 -17.29 -2.34 1.71
CA GLU A 89 -18.18 -1.21 1.47
C GLU A 89 -18.95 -0.84 2.75
N GLU A 90 -18.92 0.44 3.10
CA GLU A 90 -19.70 1.06 4.18
C GLU A 90 -20.63 2.15 3.58
N PRO A 91 -21.70 2.57 4.27
CA PRO A 91 -22.58 3.63 3.76
C PRO A 91 -21.81 4.89 3.37
N GLU A 92 -20.79 5.24 4.15
CA GLU A 92 -19.98 6.45 3.98
C GLU A 92 -18.90 6.32 2.91
N GLY A 93 -18.44 5.11 2.59
CA GLY A 93 -17.19 4.94 1.83
C GLY A 93 -16.72 3.49 1.69
N ILE A 94 -15.50 3.32 1.19
CA ILE A 94 -14.79 2.03 1.23
C ILE A 94 -13.85 2.06 2.42
N ARG A 95 -13.90 1.04 3.28
CA ARG A 95 -12.98 0.89 4.41
C ARG A 95 -11.84 -0.06 4.05
N LEU A 96 -10.59 0.39 4.22
CA LEU A 96 -9.41 -0.48 4.25
C LEU A 96 -9.14 -0.90 5.69
N THR A 97 -9.03 -2.21 5.89
CA THR A 97 -8.55 -2.82 7.13
C THR A 97 -7.24 -3.54 6.84
N SER A 98 -6.18 -3.21 7.57
CA SER A 98 -4.92 -3.95 7.53
C SER A 98 -5.01 -5.21 8.38
N TYR A 99 -4.43 -6.31 7.90
CA TYR A 99 -4.32 -7.57 8.61
C TYR A 99 -2.86 -7.83 9.00
N GLU A 100 -2.67 -8.51 10.13
CA GLU A 100 -1.38 -9.10 10.46
C GLU A 100 -0.97 -10.10 9.38
N LEU A 101 0.33 -10.20 9.11
CA LEU A 101 0.83 -11.17 8.15
C LEU A 101 0.44 -12.59 8.61
N PRO A 102 -0.09 -13.44 7.71
CA PRO A 102 -0.48 -14.80 8.08
C PRO A 102 0.71 -15.60 8.63
N GLN A 103 0.43 -16.55 9.53
CA GLN A 103 1.45 -17.34 10.18
C GLN A 103 2.39 -18.01 9.16
N GLY A 104 3.71 -17.85 9.36
CA GLY A 104 4.75 -18.40 8.49
C GLY A 104 5.23 -17.46 7.40
N TYR A 105 4.59 -16.29 7.22
CA TYR A 105 5.05 -15.25 6.30
C TYR A 105 5.70 -14.07 7.03
N THR A 106 6.61 -13.41 6.32
CA THR A 106 7.28 -12.17 6.70
C THR A 106 7.08 -11.14 5.62
N LYS A 107 7.45 -9.88 5.90
CA LYS A 107 7.39 -8.79 4.93
C LYS A 107 8.19 -9.05 3.65
N ASP A 108 9.17 -9.96 3.72
CA ASP A 108 10.08 -10.26 2.61
C ASP A 108 9.60 -11.42 1.72
N ASN A 109 8.63 -12.22 2.19
CA ASN A 109 8.20 -13.44 1.47
C ASN A 109 6.69 -13.53 1.23
N PHE A 110 5.91 -12.55 1.69
CA PHE A 110 4.47 -12.48 1.45
C PHE A 110 4.15 -11.94 0.05
N VAL A 111 4.53 -12.72 -0.97
CA VAL A 111 4.38 -12.42 -2.41
C VAL A 111 3.22 -13.24 -2.96
N TYR A 112 2.29 -12.64 -3.70
CA TYR A 112 1.03 -13.28 -4.09
C TYR A 112 1.24 -14.62 -4.80
N ASP A 113 2.21 -14.72 -5.72
CA ASP A 113 2.48 -15.96 -6.44
C ASP A 113 3.07 -17.07 -5.56
N GLN A 114 3.74 -16.69 -4.47
CA GLN A 114 4.44 -17.61 -3.56
C GLN A 114 3.56 -18.05 -2.39
N ILE A 115 2.52 -17.28 -2.04
CA ILE A 115 1.64 -17.67 -0.94
C ILE A 115 0.78 -18.89 -1.31
N GLY A 116 0.68 -19.83 -0.36
CA GLY A 116 -0.26 -20.93 -0.40
C GLY A 116 -1.70 -20.49 -0.13
N ARG A 117 -2.58 -21.45 0.17
CA ARG A 117 -3.93 -21.14 0.66
C ARG A 117 -3.85 -20.62 2.10
N LEU A 118 -4.54 -19.53 2.37
CA LEU A 118 -4.74 -18.98 3.71
C LEU A 118 -6.05 -19.53 4.29
N ASP A 119 -6.16 -19.60 5.62
CA ASP A 119 -7.42 -19.94 6.29
C ASP A 119 -8.03 -18.67 6.89
N TYR A 120 -9.26 -18.34 6.50
CA TYR A 120 -9.96 -17.15 6.97
C TYR A 120 -10.04 -17.09 8.50
N ALA A 121 -10.26 -18.24 9.16
CA ALA A 121 -10.37 -18.30 10.62
C ALA A 121 -9.06 -17.94 11.35
N SER A 122 -7.92 -17.98 10.64
CA SER A 122 -6.61 -17.64 11.18
C SER A 122 -6.19 -16.18 10.96
N LEU A 123 -6.90 -15.46 10.08
CA LEU A 123 -6.58 -14.08 9.72
C LEU A 123 -6.99 -13.12 10.85
N GLN A 124 -6.08 -12.22 11.22
CA GLN A 124 -6.29 -11.26 12.30
C GLN A 124 -6.13 -9.83 11.79
N PRO A 125 -7.14 -8.95 11.95
CA PRO A 125 -6.97 -7.53 11.73
C PRO A 125 -5.84 -6.98 12.59
N SER A 126 -5.06 -6.04 12.05
CA SER A 126 -3.97 -5.44 12.79
C SER A 126 -4.49 -4.59 13.94
N ALA A 127 -3.93 -4.79 15.13
CA ALA A 127 -4.25 -3.97 16.30
C ALA A 127 -3.56 -2.60 16.27
N LYS A 128 -2.55 -2.42 15.42
CA LYS A 128 -1.74 -1.20 15.36
C LYS A 128 -2.28 -0.19 14.34
N PHE A 129 -2.89 -0.68 13.27
CA PHE A 129 -3.36 0.15 12.17
C PHE A 129 -4.82 0.53 12.37
N THR A 130 -5.09 1.83 12.43
CA THR A 130 -6.44 2.36 12.38
C THR A 130 -6.96 2.18 10.94
N PRO A 131 -8.11 1.52 10.71
CA PRO A 131 -8.71 1.40 9.39
C PRO A 131 -8.87 2.77 8.70
N ALA A 132 -8.62 2.80 7.38
CA ALA A 132 -8.79 3.98 6.57
C ALA A 132 -10.16 3.96 5.88
N LEU A 133 -10.80 5.14 5.75
CA LEU A 133 -12.05 5.30 5.02
C LEU A 133 -11.81 6.17 3.79
N TYR A 134 -12.19 5.67 2.61
CA TYR A 134 -12.12 6.39 1.34
C TYR A 134 -13.51 6.82 0.91
N VAL A 135 -13.63 8.09 0.53
CA VAL A 135 -14.86 8.68 0.02
C VAL A 135 -14.64 9.09 -1.43
N GLU A 136 -15.60 8.77 -2.27
CA GLU A 136 -15.59 9.12 -3.68
C GLU A 136 -16.14 10.53 -3.89
N ARG A 137 -15.47 11.32 -4.73
CA ARG A 137 -15.89 12.64 -5.20
C ARG A 137 -15.39 12.83 -6.63
N ASP A 138 -16.30 13.00 -7.57
CA ASP A 138 -16.01 13.36 -8.98
C ASP A 138 -15.00 12.41 -9.67
N GLY A 139 -15.14 11.11 -9.45
CA GLY A 139 -14.28 10.05 -10.00
C GLY A 139 -12.97 9.84 -9.23
N VAL A 140 -12.81 10.49 -8.08
CA VAL A 140 -11.62 10.43 -7.24
C VAL A 140 -11.98 9.91 -5.86
N TRP A 141 -11.24 8.91 -5.41
CA TRP A 141 -11.34 8.39 -4.04
C TRP A 141 -10.27 9.02 -3.17
N GLU A 142 -10.64 9.60 -2.04
CA GLU A 142 -9.69 10.18 -1.08
C GLU A 142 -9.96 9.64 0.32
N GLY A 143 -8.90 9.32 1.04
CA GLY A 143 -9.02 8.72 2.36
C GLY A 143 -7.68 8.63 3.07
N GLY A 144 -7.69 8.01 4.24
CA GLY A 144 -6.49 7.84 5.03
C GLY A 144 -6.78 7.44 6.46
N SER A 145 -5.73 7.31 7.25
CA SER A 145 -5.84 7.01 8.67
C SER A 145 -4.70 7.62 9.47
N VAL A 146 -4.95 7.80 10.77
CA VAL A 146 -3.91 8.12 11.76
C VAL A 146 -3.85 6.97 12.74
N SER A 147 -2.68 6.33 12.82
CA SER A 147 -2.43 5.16 13.65
C SER A 147 -1.41 5.48 14.74
N GLN A 148 -1.78 5.26 16.00
CA GLN A 148 -0.91 5.50 17.14
C GLN A 148 -0.21 4.18 17.51
N PHE A 149 0.93 3.89 16.88
CA PHE A 149 1.65 2.62 17.10
C PHE A 149 2.21 2.49 18.53
N THR A 150 2.62 3.60 19.12
CA THR A 150 2.95 3.72 20.56
C THR A 150 2.52 5.11 21.06
N PRO A 151 2.53 5.40 22.37
CA PRO A 151 2.23 6.74 22.87
C PRO A 151 3.09 7.86 22.26
N THR A 152 4.27 7.51 21.72
CA THR A 152 5.23 8.46 21.15
C THR A 152 5.37 8.34 19.63
N LEU A 153 4.97 7.22 19.03
CA LEU A 153 5.09 6.96 17.60
C LEU A 153 3.71 7.01 16.92
N LYS A 154 3.54 7.98 16.03
CA LYS A 154 2.33 8.19 15.22
C LYS A 154 2.66 7.93 13.76
N PHE A 155 1.79 7.20 13.07
CA PHE A 155 1.82 7.00 11.63
C PHE A 155 0.60 7.68 11.01
N THR A 156 0.78 8.38 9.90
CA THR A 156 -0.31 8.98 9.13
C THR A 156 -0.23 8.50 7.69
N LEU A 157 -1.35 7.96 7.22
CA LEU A 157 -1.59 7.59 5.84
C LEU A 157 -2.62 8.55 5.25
N TRP A 158 -2.34 9.09 4.08
CA TRP A 158 -3.32 9.77 3.25
C TRP A 158 -3.12 9.32 1.81
N GLU A 159 -4.22 9.03 1.13
CA GLU A 159 -4.19 8.49 -0.22
C GLU A 159 -5.30 9.07 -1.07
N ARG A 160 -5.00 9.14 -2.36
CA ARG A 160 -5.92 9.56 -3.41
C ARG A 160 -5.79 8.64 -4.60
N PHE A 161 -6.91 8.08 -5.06
CA PHE A 161 -6.96 7.13 -6.15
C PHE A 161 -7.89 7.61 -7.26
N SER A 162 -7.43 7.50 -8.50
CA SER A 162 -8.23 7.83 -9.69
C SER A 162 -7.76 7.00 -10.89
N SER A 163 -8.42 7.17 -12.04
CA SER A 163 -7.95 6.60 -13.31
C SER A 163 -6.55 7.07 -13.69
N GLU A 164 -6.10 8.22 -13.20
CA GLU A 164 -4.79 8.79 -13.49
C GLU A 164 -3.65 8.14 -12.70
N GLY A 165 -3.95 7.43 -11.61
CA GLY A 165 -2.94 6.83 -10.74
C GLY A 165 -3.28 6.89 -9.26
N LEU A 166 -2.28 6.54 -8.45
CA LEU A 166 -2.36 6.52 -7.00
C LEU A 166 -1.42 7.58 -6.44
N GLU A 167 -1.89 8.36 -5.47
CA GLU A 167 -1.08 9.30 -4.72
C GLU A 167 -1.07 8.82 -3.27
N VAL A 168 0.12 8.55 -2.73
CA VAL A 168 0.26 7.99 -1.38
C VAL A 168 1.19 8.87 -0.56
N SER A 169 0.69 9.32 0.58
CA SER A 169 1.45 10.08 1.57
C SER A 169 1.53 9.29 2.86
N GLU A 170 2.73 8.80 3.16
CA GLU A 170 3.04 8.16 4.42
C GLU A 170 3.98 9.03 5.24
N SER A 171 3.70 9.17 6.52
CA SER A 171 4.60 9.86 7.44
C SER A 171 4.62 9.18 8.80
N MET A 172 5.77 9.24 9.45
CA MET A 172 5.90 8.89 10.87
C MET A 172 6.40 10.08 11.65
N GLU A 173 5.83 10.26 12.83
CA GLU A 173 6.27 11.23 13.82
C GLU A 173 6.63 10.52 15.12
N MET A 174 7.80 10.83 15.66
CA MET A 174 8.20 10.42 17.01
C MET A 174 8.25 11.63 17.93
N ASN A 175 7.46 11.63 18.99
CA ASN A 175 7.29 12.79 19.90
C ASN A 175 6.91 14.08 19.16
N GLY A 176 6.03 13.98 18.15
CA GLY A 176 5.59 15.10 17.31
C GLY A 176 6.65 15.63 16.33
N ARG A 177 7.78 14.93 16.16
CA ARG A 177 8.82 15.28 15.19
C ARG A 177 8.81 14.29 14.04
N PRO A 178 8.77 14.74 12.77
CA PRO A 178 8.85 13.85 11.61
C PRO A 178 10.13 13.02 11.64
N THR A 179 9.99 11.70 11.48
CA THR A 179 11.09 10.73 11.39
C THR A 179 11.10 9.95 10.08
N PHE A 180 9.97 9.94 9.37
CA PHE A 180 9.81 9.34 8.04
C PHE A 180 8.75 10.11 7.24
N GLY A 181 8.87 10.04 5.93
CA GLY A 181 8.01 10.71 4.95
C GLY A 181 8.83 11.58 4.02
N TYR A 182 8.32 11.79 2.80
CA TYR A 182 9.04 12.47 1.73
C TYR A 182 8.65 13.95 1.57
N GLY A 183 7.77 14.46 2.44
CA GLY A 183 7.29 15.85 2.40
C GLY A 183 6.30 16.14 1.27
N GLU A 184 6.16 15.23 0.31
CA GLU A 184 5.19 15.23 -0.77
C GLU A 184 4.71 13.78 -1.05
N PRO A 185 3.55 13.58 -1.67
CA PRO A 185 3.06 12.25 -2.03
C PRO A 185 3.97 11.55 -3.03
N ILE A 186 4.08 10.23 -2.92
CA ILE A 186 4.60 9.39 -4.00
C ILE A 186 3.49 9.22 -5.04
N LEU A 187 3.81 9.51 -6.31
CA LEU A 187 2.86 9.48 -7.42
C LEU A 187 3.08 8.22 -8.25
N TYR A 188 2.19 7.25 -8.08
CA TYR A 188 2.25 5.97 -8.78
C TYR A 188 1.41 6.01 -10.04
N LYS A 189 2.04 5.67 -11.17
CA LYS A 189 1.35 5.42 -12.44
C LYS A 189 1.25 3.93 -12.66
N ARG A 190 0.13 3.53 -13.27
CA ARG A 190 -0.07 2.14 -13.69
C ARG A 190 1.02 1.76 -14.69
N ALA A 191 1.79 0.75 -14.35
CA ALA A 191 2.81 0.20 -15.23
C ALA A 191 2.16 -0.73 -16.26
N ALA A 192 2.72 -0.77 -17.47
CA ALA A 192 2.37 -1.81 -18.42
C ALA A 192 2.76 -3.17 -17.83
N ASP A 193 1.90 -4.17 -17.99
CA ASP A 193 2.31 -5.55 -17.68
C ASP A 193 3.49 -5.89 -18.60
N PRO A 194 4.59 -6.46 -18.08
CA PRO A 194 5.73 -6.87 -18.91
C PRO A 194 5.40 -8.02 -19.89
N ALA A 195 4.13 -8.39 -20.01
CA ALA A 195 3.60 -9.37 -20.96
C ALA A 195 2.39 -8.78 -21.74
N GLN A 196 2.67 -7.84 -22.64
CA GLN A 196 1.93 -7.64 -23.89
C GLN A 196 2.92 -7.41 -25.03
#